data_AF-A0A9E1IL24-F1
#
_entry.id   AF-A0A9E1IL24-F1
#
_cell.length_a   1.000
_cell.length_b   1.000
_cell.length_c   1.000
_cell.angle_alpha   90.00
_cell.angle_beta   90.00
_cell.angle_gamma   90.00
#
_symmetry.space_group_name_H-M   'P 1'
#
loop_
_entity.id
_entity.type
_entity.pdbx_description
1 polymer ?
#
loop_
_entity_poly.entity_id
_entity_poly.type
_entity_poly.pdbx_seq_one_letter_code
_entity_poly.pdbx_strand_id
1 'polypeptide(L)'
;MTLVKHPLPQRILHWFNASCFLFLWATGIALITTVGYRLAPLFYIELLHSIFGGHAGLLRVHIGVGVVWFAVLVLAFVVDPYGLSLRFLKDLLFSKNDLRWFAVRPLAELNPKMELPPQGAYNAGQKAFGWTVLAGATAIGLSGLLMWVGTGGSALSQWMVLIHLLAVGGVIAFFFVHFAMAA
;
A
#
# COMPACT_ATOMS: atom_id res chain seq x y z
N MET A 1 22.81 -8.04 24.44
CA MET A 1 22.29 -6.74 23.97
C MET A 1 21.57 -6.99 22.65
N THR A 2 20.25 -6.83 22.59
CA THR A 2 19.49 -6.98 21.34
C THR A 2 19.51 -5.64 20.60
N LEU A 3 19.99 -5.62 19.36
CA LEU A 3 19.95 -4.43 18.52
C LEU A 3 18.51 -4.21 18.03
N VAL A 4 17.96 -3.01 18.26
CA VAL A 4 16.61 -2.66 17.78
C VAL A 4 16.66 -2.38 16.28
N LYS A 5 16.13 -3.29 15.47
CA LYS A 5 16.07 -3.15 14.00
C LYS A 5 15.17 -1.98 13.56
N HIS A 6 14.00 -1.83 14.20
CA HIS A 6 13.00 -0.80 13.87
C HIS A 6 12.62 0.03 15.10
N PRO A 7 12.88 1.35 15.11
CA PRO A 7 12.46 2.24 16.18
C PRO A 7 10.95 2.24 16.40
N LEU A 8 10.49 2.60 17.60
CA LEU A 8 9.07 2.66 17.93
C LEU A 8 8.23 3.53 16.96
N PRO A 9 8.65 4.76 16.57
CA PRO A 9 7.89 5.57 15.62
C PRO A 9 7.67 4.87 14.27
N GLN A 10 8.68 4.17 13.75
CA GLN A 10 8.58 3.42 12.50
C GLN A 10 7.56 2.28 12.60
N ARG A 11 7.54 1.56 13.72
CA ARG A 11 6.57 0.47 13.96
C ARG A 11 5.14 0.99 14.09
N ILE A 12 4.95 2.10 14.79
CA ILE A 12 3.63 2.75 14.92
C ILE A 12 3.13 3.20 13.55
N LEU A 13 3.95 3.90 12.77
CA LEU A 13 3.58 4.37 11.44
C LEU A 13 3.27 3.20 10.49
N HIS A 14 4.04 2.11 10.57
CA HIS A 14 3.79 0.89 9.81
C HIS A 14 2.40 0.31 10.11
N TRP A 15 2.06 0.09 11.39
CA TRP A 15 0.77 -0.49 11.76
C TRP A 15 -0.39 0.46 11.48
N PHE A 16 -0.22 1.76 11.68
CA PHE A 16 -1.18 2.77 11.24
C PHE A 16 -1.44 2.65 9.73
N ASN A 17 -0.37 2.64 8.92
CA ASN A 17 -0.46 2.53 7.47
C ASN A 17 -1.17 1.23 7.05
N ALA A 18 -0.75 0.10 7.61
CA ALA A 18 -1.32 -1.21 7.29
C ALA A 18 -2.81 -1.31 7.65
N SER A 19 -3.20 -0.88 8.85
CA SER A 19 -4.59 -0.91 9.30
C SER A 19 -5.49 0.02 8.47
N CYS A 20 -5.05 1.26 8.23
CA CYS A 20 -5.78 2.19 7.37
C CYS A 20 -5.90 1.67 5.94
N PHE A 21 -4.81 1.13 5.36
CA PHE A 21 -4.83 0.59 4.01
C PHE A 21 -5.81 -0.59 3.90
N LEU A 22 -5.80 -1.54 4.83
CA LEU A 22 -6.72 -2.68 4.80
C LEU A 22 -8.19 -2.24 4.94
N PHE A 23 -8.45 -1.26 5.81
CA PHE A 23 -9.78 -0.67 5.95
C PHE A 23 -10.23 0.05 4.67
N LEU A 24 -9.36 0.86 4.07
CA LEU A 24 -9.63 1.58 2.83
C LEU A 24 -9.82 0.62 1.65
N TRP A 25 -9.02 -0.44 1.57
CA TRP A 25 -9.18 -1.47 0.56
C TRP A 25 -10.52 -2.20 0.70
N ALA A 26 -10.89 -2.61 1.92
CA ALA A 26 -12.17 -3.26 2.21
C ALA A 26 -13.37 -2.37 1.82
N THR A 27 -13.37 -1.13 2.31
CA THR A 27 -14.43 -0.17 2.00
C THR A 27 -14.45 0.22 0.52
N GLY A 28 -13.28 0.37 -0.12
CA GLY A 28 -13.14 0.70 -1.54
C GLY A 28 -13.70 -0.37 -2.47
N ILE A 29 -13.43 -1.65 -2.18
CA ILE A 29 -14.04 -2.75 -2.93
C ILE A 29 -15.57 -2.75 -2.80
N ALA A 30 -16.10 -2.47 -1.61
CA ALA A 30 -17.54 -2.37 -1.39
C ALA A 30 -18.21 -1.14 -2.04
N LEU A 31 -17.43 -0.14 -2.47
CA LEU A 31 -17.93 1.00 -3.24
C LEU A 31 -18.07 0.69 -4.75
N ILE A 32 -17.44 -0.38 -5.25
CA ILE A 32 -17.55 -0.80 -6.66
C ILE A 32 -18.81 -1.64 -6.85
N THR A 33 -19.94 -0.98 -7.10
CA THR A 33 -21.26 -1.61 -7.22
C THR A 33 -21.68 -1.92 -8.66
N THR A 34 -20.93 -1.46 -9.66
CA THR A 34 -21.29 -1.65 -11.08
C THR A 34 -21.19 -3.13 -11.47
N VAL A 35 -22.28 -3.70 -12.00
CA VAL A 35 -22.42 -5.15 -12.26
C VAL A 35 -21.26 -5.73 -13.10
N GLY A 36 -20.77 -5.00 -14.10
CA GLY A 36 -19.67 -5.47 -14.97
C GLY A 36 -18.26 -5.42 -14.36
N TYR A 37 -18.06 -4.70 -13.25
CA TYR A 37 -16.74 -4.45 -12.66
C TYR A 37 -16.67 -4.77 -11.16
N ARG A 38 -17.76 -5.30 -10.60
CA ARG A 38 -17.88 -5.61 -9.18
C ARG A 38 -16.91 -6.73 -8.79
N LEU A 39 -16.01 -6.42 -7.85
CA LEU A 39 -14.97 -7.36 -7.40
C LEU A 39 -15.38 -8.16 -6.14
N ALA A 40 -16.40 -7.72 -5.41
CA ALA A 40 -16.88 -8.38 -4.18
C ALA A 40 -18.26 -9.03 -4.33
N PRO A 41 -18.53 -10.11 -3.59
CA PRO A 41 -19.84 -10.74 -3.55
C PRO A 41 -20.91 -9.81 -2.94
N LEU A 42 -22.19 -10.04 -3.26
CA LEU A 42 -23.27 -9.09 -2.92
C LEU A 42 -23.42 -8.94 -1.40
N PHE A 43 -23.38 -10.06 -0.67
CA PHE A 43 -23.49 -10.06 0.78
C PHE A 43 -22.45 -9.16 1.45
N TYR A 44 -21.22 -9.07 0.91
CA TYR A 44 -20.16 -8.25 1.47
C TYR A 44 -20.45 -6.76 1.29
N ILE A 45 -20.93 -6.39 0.09
CA ILE A 45 -21.31 -5.02 -0.25
C ILE A 45 -22.49 -4.59 0.61
N GLU A 46 -23.52 -5.42 0.69
CA GLU A 46 -24.72 -5.17 1.50
C GLU A 46 -24.39 -5.05 2.99
N LEU A 47 -23.50 -5.90 3.50
CA LEU A 47 -23.02 -5.82 4.88
C LEU A 47 -22.35 -4.47 5.18
N LEU A 48 -21.38 -4.05 4.36
CA LEU A 48 -20.70 -2.78 4.60
C LEU A 48 -21.62 -1.58 4.38
N HIS A 49 -22.50 -1.63 3.38
CA HIS A 49 -23.49 -0.57 3.18
C HIS A 49 -24.42 -0.50 4.39
N SER A 50 -24.86 -1.62 4.96
CA SER A 50 -25.69 -1.63 6.18
C SER A 50 -24.97 -1.00 7.38
N ILE A 51 -23.72 -1.40 7.63
CA ILE A 51 -22.89 -0.87 8.75
C ILE A 51 -22.72 0.65 8.67
N PHE A 52 -22.50 1.18 7.46
CA PHE A 52 -22.16 2.58 7.26
C PHE A 52 -23.34 3.46 6.81
N GLY A 53 -24.57 2.95 6.80
CA GLY A 53 -25.76 3.75 6.47
C GLY A 53 -25.93 4.02 4.96
N GLY A 54 -25.65 3.01 4.15
CA GLY A 54 -25.74 3.00 2.69
C GLY A 54 -24.46 3.41 1.97
N HIS A 55 -24.51 3.37 0.64
CA HIS A 55 -23.37 3.72 -0.23
C HIS A 55 -22.78 5.09 0.09
N ALA A 56 -23.61 6.11 0.29
CA ALA A 56 -23.17 7.48 0.59
C ALA A 56 -22.50 7.61 1.97
N GLY A 57 -22.91 6.81 2.96
CA GLY A 57 -22.26 6.78 4.26
C GLY A 57 -20.91 6.07 4.21
N LEU A 58 -20.85 4.92 3.54
CA LEU A 58 -19.59 4.20 3.27
C LEU A 58 -18.57 5.09 2.53
N LEU A 59 -19.02 5.82 1.50
CA LEU A 59 -18.15 6.73 0.73
C LEU A 59 -17.57 7.85 1.59
N ARG A 60 -18.39 8.47 2.44
CA ARG A 60 -17.94 9.53 3.37
C ARG A 60 -16.88 9.01 4.33
N VAL A 61 -17.08 7.82 4.89
CA VAL A 61 -16.10 7.20 5.80
C VAL A 61 -14.82 6.84 5.06
N HIS A 62 -14.91 6.26 3.87
CA HIS A 62 -13.74 5.95 3.04
C HIS A 62 -12.91 7.20 2.72
N ILE A 63 -13.54 8.29 2.27
CA ILE A 63 -12.88 9.56 2.01
C ILE A 63 -12.23 10.11 3.30
N GLY A 64 -12.98 10.16 4.40
CA GLY A 64 -12.49 10.70 5.67
C GLY A 64 -11.24 9.96 6.17
N VAL A 65 -11.28 8.63 6.19
CA VAL A 65 -10.12 7.80 6.58
C VAL A 65 -8.97 7.97 5.59
N GLY A 66 -9.26 8.05 4.28
CA GLY A 66 -8.24 8.22 3.24
C GLY A 66 -7.49 9.55 3.37
N VAL A 67 -8.20 10.63 3.65
CA VAL A 67 -7.63 11.96 3.88
C VAL A 67 -6.74 11.96 5.12
N VAL A 68 -7.23 11.43 6.24
CA VAL A 68 -6.44 11.34 7.49
C VAL A 68 -5.20 10.47 7.28
N TRP A 69 -5.36 9.30 6.66
CA TRP A 69 -4.26 8.40 6.35
C TRP A 69 -3.18 9.08 5.53
N PHE A 70 -3.55 9.71 4.41
CA PHE A 70 -2.58 10.36 3.54
C PHE A 70 -1.91 11.56 4.21
N ALA A 71 -2.66 12.37 4.96
CA ALA A 71 -2.11 13.49 5.73
C ALA A 71 -1.08 13.03 6.76
N VAL A 72 -1.37 11.96 7.52
CA VAL A 72 -0.41 11.41 8.49
C VAL A 72 0.85 10.89 7.81
N LEU A 73 0.74 10.19 6.67
CA LEU A 73 1.91 9.74 5.92
C LEU A 73 2.77 10.90 5.42
N VAL A 74 2.15 11.93 4.84
CA VAL A 74 2.86 13.13 4.36
C VAL A 74 3.56 13.84 5.52
N LEU A 75 2.86 14.06 6.64
CA LEU A 75 3.44 14.71 7.83
C LEU A 75 4.59 13.89 8.41
N ALA A 76 4.45 12.57 8.49
CA ALA A 76 5.52 11.69 8.96
C ALA A 76 6.78 11.78 8.07
N PHE A 77 6.59 11.90 6.75
CA PHE A 77 7.68 12.02 5.79
C PHE A 77 8.36 13.39 5.82
N VAL A 78 7.58 14.47 5.98
CA VAL A 78 8.06 15.87 5.94
C VAL A 78 8.69 16.32 7.26
N VAL A 79 8.06 16.00 8.40
CA VAL A 79 8.55 16.47 9.71
C VAL A 79 9.76 15.66 10.18
N ASP A 80 9.76 14.35 9.91
CA ASP A 80 10.84 13.36 10.15
C ASP A 80 12.03 13.80 11.05
N PRO A 81 11.81 14.08 12.35
CA PRO A 81 12.84 14.66 13.22
C PRO A 81 13.99 13.69 13.50
N TYR A 82 13.80 12.40 13.20
CA TYR A 82 14.75 11.33 13.41
C TYR A 82 15.45 10.89 12.11
N GLY A 83 15.12 11.49 10.97
CA GLY A 83 15.68 11.13 9.66
C GLY A 83 15.35 9.70 9.22
N LEU A 84 14.25 9.12 9.69
CA LEU A 84 13.83 7.75 9.40
C LEU A 84 13.37 7.59 7.95
N SER A 85 12.76 8.60 7.36
CA SER A 85 12.29 8.61 5.98
C SER A 85 13.48 8.55 5.01
N LEU A 86 14.51 9.38 5.25
CA LEU A 86 15.73 9.34 4.45
C LEU A 86 16.50 8.03 4.62
N ARG A 87 16.56 7.48 5.83
CA ARG A 87 17.17 6.15 6.06
C ARG A 87 16.42 5.07 5.31
N PHE A 88 15.08 5.07 5.41
CA PHE A 88 14.24 4.14 4.67
C PHE A 88 14.48 4.22 3.17
N LEU A 89 14.50 5.42 2.57
CA LEU A 89 14.79 5.59 1.15
C LEU A 89 16.18 5.05 0.75
N LYS A 90 17.19 5.25 1.60
CA LYS A 90 18.53 4.67 1.37
C LYS A 90 18.51 3.15 1.42
N ASP A 91 17.79 2.57 2.38
CA ASP A 91 17.69 1.13 2.54
C ASP A 91 16.90 0.46 1.39
N LEU A 92 16.06 1.22 0.68
CA LEU A 92 15.33 0.78 -0.52
C LEU A 92 16.16 0.81 -1.82
N LEU A 93 17.38 1.34 -1.82
CA LEU A 93 18.18 1.42 -3.04
C LEU A 93 18.58 0.02 -3.53
N PHE A 94 18.32 -0.23 -4.81
CA PHE A 94 18.75 -1.46 -5.46
C PHE A 94 20.26 -1.45 -5.72
N SER A 95 20.86 -2.60 -5.52
CA SER A 95 22.26 -2.93 -5.75
C SER A 95 22.39 -4.02 -6.82
N LYS A 96 23.60 -4.28 -7.30
CA LYS A 96 23.87 -5.38 -8.24
C LYS A 96 23.47 -6.75 -7.66
N ASN A 97 23.54 -6.92 -6.35
CA ASN A 97 23.13 -8.16 -5.69
C ASN A 97 21.61 -8.35 -5.69
N ASP A 98 20.83 -7.26 -5.73
CA ASP A 98 19.37 -7.36 -5.80
C ASP A 98 18.91 -7.88 -7.17
N LEU A 99 19.56 -7.45 -8.26
CA LEU A 99 19.32 -7.99 -9.61
C LEU A 99 19.62 -9.49 -9.69
N ARG A 100 20.75 -9.91 -9.12
CA ARG A 100 21.09 -11.34 -9.00
C ARG A 100 20.06 -12.09 -8.16
N TRP A 101 19.57 -11.46 -7.10
CA TRP A 101 18.59 -12.07 -6.21
C TRP A 101 17.30 -12.40 -6.96
N PHE A 102 16.79 -11.48 -7.80
CA PHE A 102 15.61 -11.74 -8.61
C PHE A 102 15.78 -12.90 -9.60
N ALA A 103 16.97 -13.07 -10.16
CA ALA A 103 17.24 -14.18 -11.07
C ALA A 103 17.35 -15.53 -10.35
N VAL A 104 17.95 -15.54 -9.15
CA VAL A 104 18.25 -16.78 -8.41
C VAL A 104 17.10 -17.22 -7.52
N ARG A 105 16.33 -16.28 -6.94
CA ARG A 105 15.30 -16.59 -5.94
C ARG A 105 14.28 -17.63 -6.42
N PRO A 106 13.68 -17.53 -7.63
CA PRO A 106 12.70 -18.52 -8.08
C PRO A 106 13.29 -19.93 -8.19
N LEU A 107 14.57 -20.03 -8.60
CA LEU A 107 15.27 -21.30 -8.71
C LEU A 107 15.62 -21.87 -7.32
N ALA A 108 15.95 -20.99 -6.37
CA ALA A 108 16.22 -21.38 -4.98
C ALA A 108 14.97 -21.92 -4.26
N GLU A 109 13.76 -21.49 -4.64
CA GLU A 109 12.53 -22.11 -4.13
C GLU A 109 12.38 -23.58 -4.57
N LEU A 110 12.93 -23.94 -5.73
CA LEU A 110 12.90 -25.30 -6.27
C LEU A 110 14.11 -26.13 -5.84
N ASN A 111 15.19 -25.48 -5.42
CA ASN A 111 16.42 -26.13 -4.98
C ASN A 111 16.94 -25.50 -3.68
N PRO A 112 16.67 -26.12 -2.52
CA PRO A 112 17.10 -25.61 -1.22
C PRO A 112 18.62 -25.50 -1.03
N LYS A 113 19.43 -26.12 -1.89
CA LYS A 113 20.91 -26.03 -1.84
C LYS A 113 21.45 -24.81 -2.59
N MET A 114 20.60 -24.07 -3.29
CA MET A 114 21.01 -22.90 -4.06
C MET A 114 21.20 -21.70 -3.14
N GLU A 115 22.42 -21.17 -3.10
CA GLU A 115 22.74 -20.01 -2.28
C GLU A 115 22.18 -18.72 -2.88
N LEU A 116 21.54 -17.90 -2.05
CA LEU A 116 21.07 -16.58 -2.42
C LEU A 116 22.22 -15.55 -2.32
N PRO A 117 22.27 -14.55 -3.22
CA PRO A 117 23.28 -13.52 -3.15
C PRO A 117 23.14 -12.67 -1.87
N PRO A 118 24.24 -12.11 -1.34
CA PRO A 118 24.22 -11.31 -0.11
C PRO A 118 23.22 -10.14 -0.18
N GLN A 119 22.43 -9.96 0.89
CA GLN A 119 21.41 -8.92 1.01
C GLN A 119 21.72 -7.96 2.17
N GLY A 120 21.16 -6.75 2.10
CA GLY A 120 21.31 -5.73 3.14
C GLY A 120 20.27 -5.84 4.25
N ALA A 121 19.93 -4.71 4.88
CA ALA A 121 18.89 -4.64 5.92
C ALA A 121 17.51 -5.14 5.42
N TYR A 122 17.24 -4.90 4.13
CA TYR A 122 16.13 -5.45 3.36
C TYR A 122 16.66 -6.26 2.18
N ASN A 123 15.99 -7.36 1.87
CA ASN A 123 16.24 -8.12 0.64
C ASN A 123 15.58 -7.46 -0.58
N ALA A 124 15.95 -7.88 -1.78
CA ALA A 124 15.46 -7.31 -3.05
C ALA A 124 13.92 -7.31 -3.16
N GLY A 125 13.25 -8.37 -2.70
CA GLY A 125 11.79 -8.45 -2.68
C GLY A 125 11.15 -7.43 -1.72
N GLN A 126 11.72 -7.26 -0.53
CA GLN A 126 11.30 -6.23 0.44
C GLN A 126 11.53 -4.82 -0.10
N LYS A 127 12.63 -4.58 -0.82
CA LYS A 127 12.90 -3.30 -1.49
C LYS A 127 11.88 -3.00 -2.58
N ALA A 128 11.60 -3.98 -3.44
CA ALA A 128 10.56 -3.86 -4.47
C ALA A 128 9.19 -3.55 -3.84
N PHE A 129 8.83 -4.25 -2.76
CA PHE A 129 7.60 -3.94 -2.03
C PHE A 129 7.62 -2.52 -1.44
N GLY A 130 8.72 -2.09 -0.84
CA GLY A 130 8.87 -0.74 -0.30
C GLY A 130 8.65 0.34 -1.36
N TRP A 131 9.20 0.16 -2.56
CA TRP A 131 8.93 1.05 -3.69
C TRP A 131 7.48 1.01 -4.16
N THR A 132 6.87 -0.19 -4.25
CA THR A 132 5.45 -0.33 -4.59
C THR A 132 4.56 0.39 -3.59
N VAL A 133 4.81 0.25 -2.29
CA VAL A 133 4.05 0.94 -1.23
C VAL A 133 4.29 2.45 -1.29
N LEU A 134 5.51 2.92 -1.51
CA LEU A 134 5.80 4.35 -1.57
C LEU A 134 5.12 5.02 -2.77
N ALA A 135 5.29 4.45 -3.97
CA ALA A 135 4.67 4.96 -5.19
C ALA A 135 3.14 4.80 -5.14
N GLY A 136 2.67 3.65 -4.68
CA GLY A 136 1.25 3.34 -4.52
C GLY A 136 0.57 4.26 -3.52
N ALA A 137 1.14 4.46 -2.33
CA ALA A 137 0.55 5.34 -1.32
C ALA A 137 0.45 6.78 -1.82
N THR A 138 1.48 7.25 -2.53
CA THR A 138 1.49 8.57 -3.16
C THR A 138 0.40 8.68 -4.24
N ALA A 139 0.31 7.70 -5.14
CA ALA A 139 -0.67 7.70 -6.22
C ALA A 139 -2.11 7.59 -5.69
N ILE A 140 -2.37 6.71 -4.72
CA ILE A 140 -3.68 6.52 -4.06
C ILE A 140 -4.10 7.81 -3.36
N GLY A 141 -3.23 8.38 -2.54
CA GLY A 141 -3.53 9.60 -1.78
C GLY A 141 -3.83 10.79 -2.67
N LEU A 142 -2.97 11.06 -3.66
CA LEU A 142 -3.15 12.19 -4.57
C LEU A 142 -4.38 12.02 -5.47
N SER A 143 -4.57 10.85 -6.08
CA SER A 143 -5.75 10.59 -6.91
C SER A 143 -7.04 10.64 -6.09
N GLY A 144 -7.05 10.11 -4.86
CA GLY A 144 -8.22 10.15 -3.96
C GLY A 144 -8.57 11.58 -3.54
N LEU A 145 -7.58 12.40 -3.20
CA LEU A 145 -7.79 13.82 -2.93
C LEU A 145 -8.35 14.56 -4.15
N LEU A 146 -7.77 14.33 -5.33
CA LEU A 146 -8.23 14.95 -6.57
C LEU A 146 -9.64 14.51 -6.97
N MET A 147 -10.01 13.24 -6.72
CA MET A 147 -11.39 12.77 -6.90
C MET A 147 -12.36 13.45 -5.91
N TRP A 148 -11.92 13.64 -4.67
CA TRP A 148 -12.74 14.27 -3.64
C TRP A 148 -13.01 15.75 -3.92
N VAL A 149 -11.99 16.52 -4.33
CA VAL A 149 -12.13 17.95 -4.65
C VAL A 149 -12.62 18.20 -6.08
N GLY A 150 -12.33 17.29 -7.01
CA GLY A 150 -12.67 17.38 -8.44
C GLY A 150 -14.05 16.82 -8.74
N THR A 151 -15.04 17.34 -8.03
CA THR A 151 -16.42 16.84 -7.88
C THR A 151 -17.24 16.71 -9.19
N GLY A 152 -16.96 15.67 -9.98
CA GLY A 152 -17.97 15.05 -10.85
C GLY A 152 -17.64 15.01 -12.34
N GLY A 153 -17.45 13.80 -12.86
CA GLY A 153 -17.58 13.48 -14.29
C GLY A 153 -16.50 14.01 -15.25
N SER A 154 -15.62 14.92 -14.81
CA SER A 154 -14.56 15.47 -15.66
C SER A 154 -13.60 14.38 -16.16
N ALA A 155 -12.96 14.62 -17.31
CA ALA A 155 -11.93 13.71 -17.84
C ALA A 155 -10.80 13.50 -16.81
N LEU A 156 -10.43 14.54 -16.07
CA LEU A 156 -9.46 14.44 -14.98
C LEU A 156 -9.94 13.48 -13.90
N SER A 157 -11.19 13.62 -13.43
CA SER A 157 -11.77 12.75 -12.40
C SER A 157 -11.80 11.29 -12.87
N GLN A 158 -12.10 11.03 -14.15
CA GLN A 158 -12.09 9.67 -14.72
C GLN A 158 -10.68 9.06 -14.73
N TRP A 159 -9.67 9.83 -15.13
CA TRP A 159 -8.27 9.39 -15.05
C TRP A 159 -7.82 9.15 -13.60
N MET A 160 -8.26 9.99 -12.67
CA MET A 160 -7.93 9.80 -11.25
C MET A 160 -8.57 8.54 -10.69
N VAL A 161 -9.81 8.19 -11.08
CA VAL A 161 -10.42 6.89 -10.71
C VAL A 161 -9.57 5.73 -11.23
N LEU A 162 -9.16 5.77 -12.50
CA LEU A 162 -8.32 4.71 -13.09
C LEU A 162 -6.98 4.58 -12.37
N ILE A 163 -6.28 5.71 -12.15
CA ILE A 163 -5.00 5.74 -11.44
C ILE A 163 -5.15 5.21 -10.02
N HIS A 164 -6.21 5.62 -9.31
CA HIS A 164 -6.49 5.16 -7.96
C HIS A 164 -6.67 3.64 -7.91
N LEU A 165 -7.51 3.08 -8.79
CA LEU A 165 -7.76 1.65 -8.87
C LEU A 165 -6.51 0.86 -9.25
N LEU A 166 -5.72 1.33 -10.21
CA LEU A 166 -4.46 0.67 -10.60
C LEU A 166 -3.44 0.71 -9.47
N ALA A 167 -3.34 1.82 -8.75
CA ALA A 167 -2.42 1.94 -7.62
C ALA A 167 -2.83 1.03 -6.45
N VAL A 168 -4.13 1.01 -6.08
CA VAL A 168 -4.67 0.06 -5.09
C VAL A 168 -4.41 -1.39 -5.52
N GLY A 169 -4.70 -1.71 -6.79
CA GLY A 169 -4.48 -3.03 -7.38
C GLY A 169 -3.01 -3.46 -7.32
N GLY A 170 -2.08 -2.57 -7.65
CA GLY A 170 -0.64 -2.82 -7.56
C GLY A 170 -0.19 -3.07 -6.12
N VAL A 171 -0.63 -2.25 -5.16
CA VAL A 171 -0.26 -2.42 -3.75
C VAL A 171 -0.84 -3.72 -3.18
N ILE A 172 -2.11 -4.04 -3.43
CA ILE A 172 -2.73 -5.26 -2.89
C ILE A 172 -2.14 -6.54 -3.51
N ALA A 173 -1.83 -6.53 -4.82
CA ALA A 173 -1.19 -7.67 -5.47
C ALA A 173 0.17 -8.00 -4.81
N PHE A 174 0.94 -6.95 -4.50
CA PHE A 174 2.24 -7.09 -3.85
C PHE A 174 2.15 -7.28 -2.32
N PHE A 175 1.02 -6.94 -1.69
CA PHE A 175 0.80 -7.13 -0.26
C PHE A 175 0.90 -8.60 0.16
N PHE A 176 0.33 -9.52 -0.62
CA PHE A 176 0.43 -10.96 -0.33
C PHE A 176 1.88 -11.47 -0.44
N VAL A 177 2.65 -10.94 -1.39
CA VAL A 177 4.08 -11.24 -1.53
C VAL A 177 4.85 -10.73 -0.32
N HIS A 178 4.55 -9.51 0.16
CA HIS A 178 5.15 -8.98 1.38
C HIS A 178 4.85 -9.86 2.60
N PHE A 179 3.60 -10.28 2.76
CA PHE A 179 3.20 -11.13 3.88
C PHE A 179 3.97 -12.47 3.87
N ALA A 180 4.11 -13.10 2.71
CA ALA A 180 4.87 -14.34 2.56
C ALA A 180 6.38 -14.17 2.83
N MET A 181 6.94 -12.97 2.60
CA MET A 181 8.36 -12.66 2.85
C MET A 181 8.61 -12.00 4.22
N ALA A 182 7.57 -11.74 5.00
CA ALA A 182 7.65 -11.15 6.34
C ALA A 182 7.78 -12.22 7.45
N ALA A 183 7.52 -13.48 7.12
CA ALA A 183 7.64 -14.65 7.98
C ALA A 183 9.08 -15.16 8.10
#